data_AF-A0AAN6E5M4-F1
#
_entry.id   AF-A0AAN6E5M4-F1
#
_cell.length_a   1.000
_cell.length_b   1.000
_cell.length_c   1.000
_cell.angle_alpha   90.00
_cell.angle_beta   90.00
_cell.angle_gamma   90.00
#
_symmetry.space_group_name_H-M   'P 1'
#
loop_
_entity.id
_entity.type
_entity.pdbx_description
1 polymer ?
#
loop_
_entity_poly.entity_id
_entity_poly.type
_entity_poly.pdbx_seq_one_letter_code
_entity_poly.pdbx_strand_id
1 'polypeptide(L)'
;MPCPWSRRCRAASENDASPVTTDSLPSPTTATDVDDWKKIRKEHLRTMRRSVRHIVLLMALMEAIRVGPIQLVFTGKHGFPDAGQDDFGIAYNVGYFLSWLYLCVFMVVYVPLFSWWLPNFNSSSEADRSKPYYGSSLVKVLTQINMVLLPLSIGLTLITYVFYGISALVYVDSRPKNSMRLPKNTRKNWLVRLYMLVGIAMTTSLGYSALNILANFDLAHVKTYEYVIIVVPVQINLGILLGTVMQFKMEKRLARKEQAFKKVETEISTAAADEKAALLEQEV
;
A
#
# COMPACT_ATOMS: atom_id res chain seq x y z
N MET A 1 33.89 10.74 15.69
CA MET A 1 32.43 10.70 15.87
C MET A 1 31.86 9.72 14.83
N PRO A 2 31.23 8.59 15.21
CA PRO A 2 30.72 7.67 14.21
C PRO A 2 29.35 8.13 13.69
N CYS A 3 29.21 8.21 12.37
CA CYS A 3 28.01 8.69 11.69
C CYS A 3 26.77 7.80 11.95
N PRO A 4 25.55 8.37 12.06
CA PRO A 4 24.36 7.65 12.51
C PRO A 4 23.83 6.56 11.56
N TRP A 5 24.44 6.38 10.39
CA TRP A 5 23.88 5.58 9.29
C TRP A 5 24.44 4.15 9.27
N SER A 6 25.57 3.89 9.94
CA SER A 6 26.18 2.55 10.02
C SER A 6 25.50 1.62 11.03
N ARG A 7 24.59 2.13 11.88
CA ARG A 7 23.86 1.32 12.87
C ARG A 7 22.92 0.27 12.26
N ARG A 8 22.48 0.46 11.01
CA ARG A 8 21.57 -0.50 10.35
C ARG A 8 22.26 -1.79 9.90
N CYS A 9 23.58 -1.79 9.72
CA CYS A 9 24.32 -2.98 9.31
C CYS A 9 24.81 -3.81 10.51
N ARG A 10 25.08 -3.20 11.67
CA ARG A 10 25.52 -3.94 12.88
C ARG A 10 24.41 -4.64 13.64
N ALA A 11 23.16 -4.18 13.54
CA ALA A 11 22.03 -4.88 14.19
C ALA A 11 21.78 -6.30 13.65
N ALA A 12 22.36 -6.64 12.49
CA ALA A 12 22.33 -7.99 11.96
C ALA A 12 23.51 -8.87 12.43
N SER A 13 24.63 -8.30 12.89
CA SER A 13 25.80 -9.08 13.34
C SER A 13 25.95 -9.21 14.85
N GLU A 14 25.29 -8.36 15.65
CA GLU A 14 25.39 -8.39 17.12
C GLU A 14 24.43 -9.38 17.80
N ASN A 15 23.44 -9.94 17.08
CA ASN A 15 22.56 -10.98 17.62
C ASN A 15 23.14 -12.40 17.47
N ASP A 16 24.26 -12.56 16.77
CA ASP A 16 24.90 -13.88 16.51
C ASP A 16 26.21 -14.09 17.28
N ALA A 17 26.59 -13.19 18.20
CA ALA A 17 27.82 -13.32 18.98
C ALA A 17 27.54 -13.69 20.44
N SER A 18 27.21 -14.96 20.68
CA SER A 18 27.59 -15.65 21.92
C SER A 18 28.63 -16.72 21.56
N PRO A 19 29.70 -16.90 22.35
CA PRO A 19 30.80 -17.77 21.95
C PRO A 19 30.37 -19.24 22.06
N VAL A 20 30.15 -19.87 20.91
CA VAL A 20 29.94 -21.32 20.82
C VAL A 20 31.31 -21.98 20.88
N THR A 21 31.59 -22.64 22.01
CA THR A 21 32.59 -23.70 22.10
C THR A 21 32.27 -24.80 21.08
N THR A 22 33.26 -25.01 20.21
CA THR A 22 33.58 -26.16 19.35
C THR A 22 32.71 -27.41 19.39
N ASP A 23 32.46 -27.91 18.17
CA ASP A 23 32.10 -29.28 17.77
C ASP A 23 30.67 -29.76 17.98
N SER A 24 29.77 -29.27 17.12
CA SER A 24 28.68 -30.09 16.62
C SER A 24 28.33 -29.71 15.19
N LEU A 25 28.39 -30.68 14.27
CA LEU A 25 27.90 -30.53 12.89
C LEU A 25 26.47 -29.96 12.87
N PRO A 26 26.11 -29.10 11.90
CA PRO A 26 24.75 -28.60 11.77
C PRO A 26 23.82 -29.76 11.40
N SER A 27 23.11 -30.28 12.39
CA SER A 27 21.99 -31.19 12.19
C SER A 27 20.92 -30.48 11.34
N PRO A 28 20.29 -31.12 10.36
CA PRO A 28 19.29 -30.48 9.52
C PRO A 28 18.03 -30.27 10.36
N THR A 29 17.96 -29.14 11.05
CA THR A 29 16.76 -28.74 11.79
C THR A 29 15.63 -28.57 10.77
N THR A 30 14.72 -29.52 10.77
CA THR A 30 13.38 -29.49 10.17
C THR A 30 12.49 -28.45 10.86
N ALA A 31 13.02 -27.27 11.17
CA ALA A 31 12.22 -26.13 11.56
C ALA A 31 11.55 -25.62 10.28
N THR A 32 10.29 -25.98 10.06
CA THR A 32 9.48 -25.37 9.00
C THR A 32 9.61 -23.86 9.15
N ASP A 33 10.19 -23.16 8.18
CA ASP A 33 10.41 -21.72 8.23
C ASP A 33 9.04 -21.01 8.38
N VAL A 34 8.74 -20.56 9.61
CA VAL A 34 7.47 -19.93 9.98
C VAL A 34 7.60 -18.43 9.76
N ASP A 35 6.80 -17.89 8.84
CA ASP A 35 6.71 -16.46 8.64
C ASP A 35 5.97 -15.79 9.80
N ASP A 36 6.59 -14.75 10.37
CA ASP A 36 5.97 -13.88 11.36
C ASP A 36 4.76 -13.16 10.74
N TRP A 37 3.64 -13.14 11.46
CA TRP A 37 2.40 -12.49 11.03
C TRP A 37 2.62 -11.02 10.67
N LYS A 38 3.59 -10.36 11.33
CA LYS A 38 3.96 -8.96 11.03
C LYS A 38 4.53 -8.81 9.63
N LYS A 39 5.37 -9.75 9.18
CA LYS A 39 5.99 -9.73 7.85
C LYS A 39 4.94 -9.95 6.77
N ILE A 40 4.13 -11.01 6.93
CA ILE A 40 3.03 -11.36 6.01
C ILE A 40 2.07 -10.18 5.87
N ARG A 41 1.65 -9.59 7.00
CA ARG A 41 0.69 -8.50 6.97
C ARG A 41 1.25 -7.22 6.38
N LYS A 42 2.52 -6.92 6.66
CA LYS A 42 3.21 -5.79 6.06
C LYS A 42 3.31 -5.95 4.54
N GLU A 43 3.52 -7.16 4.06
CA GLU A 43 3.52 -7.50 2.65
C GLU A 43 2.12 -7.31 2.03
N HIS A 44 1.08 -7.92 2.60
CA HIS A 44 -0.31 -7.73 2.14
C HIS A 44 -0.69 -6.24 2.06
N LEU A 45 -0.41 -5.46 3.10
CA LEU A 45 -0.69 -4.02 3.12
C LEU A 45 0.13 -3.24 2.08
N ARG A 46 1.38 -3.65 1.81
CA ARG A 46 2.19 -3.04 0.73
C ARG A 46 1.60 -3.37 -0.63
N THR A 47 1.23 -4.62 -0.87
CA THR A 47 0.63 -5.05 -2.13
C THR A 47 -0.71 -4.36 -2.36
N MET A 48 -1.58 -4.30 -1.36
CA MET A 48 -2.83 -3.55 -1.42
C MET A 48 -2.60 -2.07 -1.75
N ARG A 49 -1.62 -1.40 -1.13
CA ARG A 49 -1.28 0.00 -1.45
C ARG A 49 -0.75 0.15 -2.88
N ARG A 50 0.05 -0.81 -3.36
CA ARG A 50 0.51 -0.83 -4.74
C ARG A 50 -0.67 -0.99 -5.71
N SER A 51 -1.61 -1.89 -5.44
CA SER A 51 -2.82 -2.07 -6.26
C SER A 51 -3.63 -0.78 -6.34
N VAL A 52 -3.88 -0.10 -5.23
CA VAL A 52 -4.59 1.20 -5.24
C VAL A 52 -3.85 2.24 -6.08
N ARG A 53 -2.52 2.35 -5.93
CA ARG A 53 -1.73 3.27 -6.77
C ARG A 53 -1.83 2.93 -8.25
N HIS A 54 -1.79 1.65 -8.62
CA HIS A 54 -1.97 1.21 -10.01
C HIS A 54 -3.35 1.57 -10.52
N ILE A 55 -4.41 1.35 -9.74
CA ILE A 55 -5.79 1.72 -10.10
C ILE A 55 -5.89 3.24 -10.36
N VAL A 56 -5.34 4.06 -9.47
CA VAL A 56 -5.33 5.53 -9.63
C VAL A 56 -4.59 5.93 -10.91
N LEU A 57 -3.42 5.34 -11.17
CA LEU A 57 -2.64 5.63 -12.39
C LEU A 57 -3.36 5.18 -13.67
N LEU A 58 -4.02 4.02 -13.65
CA LEU A 58 -4.77 3.49 -14.79
C LEU A 58 -6.02 4.35 -15.09
N MET A 59 -6.75 4.78 -14.05
CA MET A 59 -7.87 5.70 -14.24
C MET A 59 -7.41 7.09 -14.70
N ALA A 60 -6.32 7.60 -14.15
CA ALA A 60 -5.73 8.86 -14.60
C ALA A 60 -5.27 8.79 -16.07
N LEU A 61 -4.69 7.66 -16.49
CA LEU A 61 -4.33 7.42 -17.88
C LEU A 61 -5.57 7.34 -18.78
N MET A 62 -6.66 6.73 -18.31
CA MET A 62 -7.93 6.69 -19.03
C MET A 62 -8.50 8.09 -19.26
N GLU A 63 -8.47 8.96 -18.24
CA GLU A 63 -8.87 10.37 -18.38
C GLU A 63 -7.93 11.14 -19.31
N ALA A 64 -6.62 10.90 -19.21
CA ALA A 64 -5.62 11.52 -20.08
C ALA A 64 -5.79 11.12 -21.56
N ILE A 65 -6.21 9.88 -21.85
CA ILE A 65 -6.53 9.42 -23.20
C ILE A 65 -7.87 9.99 -23.68
N ARG A 66 -8.87 10.09 -22.79
CA ARG A 66 -10.20 10.62 -23.12
C ARG A 66 -10.15 12.09 -23.52
N VAL A 67 -9.47 12.92 -22.72
CA VAL A 67 -9.37 14.37 -22.94
C VAL A 67 -8.19 14.72 -23.85
N GLY A 68 -7.11 13.96 -23.76
CA GLY A 68 -5.84 14.26 -24.43
C GLY A 68 -4.89 15.04 -23.50
N PRO A 69 -3.60 14.66 -23.42
CA PRO A 69 -2.68 15.20 -22.41
C PRO A 69 -2.37 16.70 -22.60
N ILE A 70 -2.37 17.19 -23.85
CA ILE A 70 -2.15 18.61 -24.15
C ILE A 70 -3.37 19.44 -23.72
N GLN A 71 -4.56 18.95 -24.05
CA GLN A 71 -5.82 19.61 -23.70
C GLN A 71 -5.99 19.66 -22.19
N LEU A 72 -5.62 18.59 -21.47
CA LEU A 72 -5.67 18.52 -20.01
C LEU A 72 -4.81 19.61 -19.34
N VAL A 73 -3.61 19.87 -19.86
CA VAL A 73 -2.70 20.88 -19.26
C VAL A 73 -3.11 22.31 -19.59
N PHE A 74 -3.71 22.51 -20.77
CA PHE A 74 -4.10 23.83 -21.27
C PHE A 74 -5.62 24.07 -21.20
N THR A 75 -6.36 23.33 -20.37
CA THR A 75 -7.81 23.55 -20.20
C THR A 75 -8.12 25.01 -19.89
N GLY A 76 -9.07 25.58 -20.64
CA GLY A 76 -9.47 27.00 -20.55
C GLY A 76 -8.37 28.01 -20.91
N LYS A 77 -7.27 27.59 -21.54
CA LYS A 77 -6.14 28.44 -21.93
C LYS A 77 -5.76 28.19 -23.40
N HIS A 78 -5.12 29.18 -24.01
CA HIS A 78 -4.57 29.06 -25.38
C HIS A 78 -5.56 28.55 -26.44
N GLY A 79 -6.86 28.87 -26.31
CA GLY A 79 -7.90 28.47 -27.25
C GLY A 79 -8.43 27.04 -27.08
N PHE A 80 -8.00 26.31 -26.05
CA PHE A 80 -8.60 25.02 -25.69
C PHE A 80 -9.90 25.23 -24.89
N PRO A 81 -10.87 24.30 -25.02
CA PRO A 81 -12.14 24.40 -24.32
C PRO A 81 -11.96 24.39 -22.80
N ASP A 82 -12.90 25.03 -22.09
CA ASP A 82 -13.01 24.94 -20.64
C ASP A 82 -13.31 23.49 -20.20
N ALA A 83 -12.95 23.17 -18.96
CA ALA A 83 -13.23 21.87 -18.36
C ALA A 83 -14.72 21.55 -18.42
N GLY A 84 -15.08 20.37 -18.92
CA GLY A 84 -16.46 19.90 -18.98
C GLY A 84 -17.04 19.65 -17.58
N GLN A 85 -18.36 19.49 -17.50
CA GLN A 85 -19.03 19.20 -16.24
C GLN A 85 -18.54 17.92 -15.56
N ASP A 86 -17.96 16.98 -16.31
CA ASP A 86 -17.39 15.72 -15.81
C ASP A 86 -15.86 15.79 -15.56
N ASP A 87 -15.21 16.94 -15.74
CA ASP A 87 -13.74 17.07 -15.66
C ASP A 87 -13.27 17.44 -14.25
N PHE A 88 -13.63 16.60 -13.29
CA PHE A 88 -13.27 16.73 -11.87
C PHE A 88 -13.00 15.37 -11.23
N GLY A 89 -12.48 15.36 -10.00
CA GLY A 89 -12.21 14.13 -9.25
C GLY A 89 -10.73 13.73 -9.20
N ILE A 90 -10.48 12.56 -8.62
CA ILE A 90 -9.14 12.09 -8.30
C ILE A 90 -8.38 11.69 -9.57
N ALA A 91 -9.01 10.96 -10.48
CA ALA A 91 -8.34 10.49 -11.69
C ALA A 91 -7.99 11.66 -12.61
N TYR A 92 -8.90 12.64 -12.74
CA TYR A 92 -8.68 13.84 -13.52
C TYR A 92 -7.49 14.66 -12.99
N ASN A 93 -7.44 14.94 -11.68
CA ASN A 93 -6.36 15.70 -11.06
C ASN A 93 -5.00 15.00 -11.18
N VAL A 94 -4.96 13.68 -11.01
CA VAL A 94 -3.72 12.90 -11.22
C VAL A 94 -3.33 12.88 -12.69
N GLY A 95 -4.30 12.76 -13.60
CA GLY A 95 -4.10 12.82 -15.05
C GLY A 95 -3.53 14.17 -15.50
N TYR A 96 -4.01 15.27 -14.92
CA TYR A 96 -3.46 16.62 -15.11
C TYR A 96 -1.99 16.69 -14.69
N PHE A 97 -1.67 16.23 -13.48
CA PHE A 97 -0.30 16.26 -12.98
C PHE A 97 0.66 15.40 -13.83
N LEU A 98 0.24 14.21 -14.23
CA LEU A 98 1.02 13.34 -15.12
C LEU A 98 1.22 13.94 -16.50
N SER A 99 0.17 14.52 -17.08
CA SER A 99 0.22 15.18 -18.40
C SER A 99 1.12 16.42 -18.36
N TRP A 100 1.07 17.18 -17.27
CA TRP A 100 1.95 18.33 -17.05
C TRP A 100 3.42 17.91 -16.94
N LEU A 101 3.73 16.86 -16.16
CA LEU A 101 5.09 16.31 -16.09
C LEU A 101 5.55 15.80 -17.45
N TYR A 102 4.69 15.09 -18.18
CA TYR A 102 4.99 14.61 -19.54
C TYR A 102 5.33 15.78 -20.47
N LEU A 103 4.54 16.85 -20.47
CA LEU A 103 4.83 18.04 -21.26
C LEU A 103 6.12 18.74 -20.82
N CYS A 104 6.39 18.82 -19.52
CA CYS A 104 7.65 19.40 -19.03
C CYS A 104 8.85 18.62 -19.54
N VAL A 105 8.83 17.29 -19.42
CA VAL A 105 9.91 16.43 -19.93
C VAL A 105 10.03 16.53 -21.45
N PHE A 106 8.91 16.56 -22.16
CA PHE A 106 8.89 16.73 -23.62
C PHE A 106 9.50 18.08 -24.03
N MET A 107 9.13 19.18 -23.37
CA MET A 107 9.66 20.51 -23.68
C MET A 107 11.14 20.65 -23.32
N VAL A 108 11.61 20.03 -22.24
CA VAL A 108 13.01 20.13 -21.79
C VAL A 108 13.93 19.19 -22.56
N VAL A 109 13.48 17.98 -22.91
CA VAL A 109 14.32 16.97 -23.54
C VAL A 109 14.11 16.95 -25.05
N TYR A 110 12.86 16.88 -25.50
CA TYR A 110 12.56 16.61 -26.90
C TYR A 110 12.67 17.85 -27.78
N VAL A 111 12.14 19.00 -27.34
CA VAL A 111 12.22 20.25 -28.12
C VAL A 111 13.65 20.68 -28.42
N PRO A 112 14.59 20.77 -27.46
CA PRO A 112 15.97 21.17 -27.79
C PRO A 112 16.72 20.11 -28.62
N LEU A 113 16.44 18.81 -28.44
CA LEU A 113 17.16 17.74 -29.16
C LEU A 113 16.63 17.45 -30.57
N PHE A 114 15.36 17.73 -30.83
CA PHE A 114 14.67 17.32 -32.06
C PHE A 114 13.94 18.47 -32.79
N SER A 115 13.99 19.71 -32.29
CA SER A 115 13.42 20.89 -32.98
C SER A 115 13.91 21.06 -34.42
N TRP A 116 15.13 20.62 -34.72
CA TRP A 116 15.72 20.64 -36.06
C TRP A 116 15.19 19.53 -37.01
N TRP A 117 14.52 18.51 -36.48
CA TRP A 117 13.98 17.37 -37.26
C TRP A 117 12.46 17.45 -37.47
N LEU A 118 11.73 18.21 -36.66
CA LEU A 118 10.30 18.44 -36.88
C LEU A 118 10.07 19.52 -37.94
N PRO A 119 9.16 19.29 -38.91
CA PRO A 119 8.76 20.34 -39.83
C PRO A 119 8.24 21.54 -39.05
N ASN A 120 8.73 22.74 -39.38
CA ASN A 120 8.23 23.98 -38.78
C ASN A 120 6.74 24.14 -39.11
N PHE A 121 5.87 23.91 -38.11
CA PHE A 121 4.42 24.10 -38.22
C PHE A 121 4.00 25.58 -38.36
N ASN A 122 4.95 26.50 -38.57
CA ASN A 122 4.70 27.93 -38.77
C ASN A 122 4.22 28.27 -40.20
N SER A 123 4.13 27.32 -41.12
CA SER A 123 3.44 27.56 -42.39
C SER A 123 1.98 27.16 -42.26
N SER A 124 1.17 28.14 -41.89
CA SER A 124 -0.26 28.17 -42.15
C SER A 124 -0.53 27.87 -43.63
N SER A 125 -0.90 26.62 -43.94
CA SER A 125 -1.71 26.33 -45.11
C SER A 125 -2.91 25.51 -44.63
N GLU A 126 -4.10 26.11 -44.76
CA GLU A 126 -5.39 25.45 -44.49
C GLU A 126 -5.65 24.24 -45.42
N ALA A 127 -4.72 23.93 -46.33
CA ALA A 127 -4.87 22.94 -47.39
C ALA A 127 -4.52 21.50 -46.97
N ASP A 128 -3.91 21.25 -45.80
CA ASP A 128 -3.51 19.90 -45.37
C ASP A 128 -4.41 19.26 -44.30
N ARG A 129 -5.52 19.91 -43.92
CA ARG A 129 -6.52 19.34 -42.99
C ARG A 129 -7.36 18.18 -43.58
N SER A 130 -7.23 17.88 -44.87
CA SER A 130 -8.10 16.94 -45.59
C SER A 130 -7.46 15.58 -45.91
N LYS A 131 -6.18 15.34 -45.58
CA LYS A 131 -5.55 14.02 -45.78
C LYS A 131 -5.69 13.16 -44.53
N PRO A 132 -6.26 11.94 -44.61
CA PRO A 132 -6.30 11.04 -43.47
C PRO A 132 -4.87 10.59 -43.19
N TYR A 133 -4.32 11.09 -42.08
CA TYR A 133 -3.01 10.69 -41.57
C TYR A 133 -2.96 9.15 -41.52
N TYR A 134 -1.95 8.50 -42.11
CA TYR A 134 -1.78 7.04 -42.09
C TYR A 134 -1.69 6.47 -40.65
N GLY A 135 -1.44 7.33 -39.66
CA GLY A 135 -1.56 7.00 -38.23
C GLY A 135 -2.99 6.90 -37.70
N SER A 136 -4.02 7.29 -38.46
CA SER A 136 -5.41 7.33 -37.99
C SER A 136 -6.00 5.93 -37.76
N SER A 137 -5.69 4.94 -38.58
CA SER A 137 -6.14 3.56 -38.37
C SER A 137 -5.42 2.90 -37.20
N LEU A 138 -4.09 3.07 -37.09
CA LEU A 138 -3.33 2.56 -35.96
C LEU A 138 -3.76 3.21 -34.65
N VAL A 139 -3.91 4.54 -34.61
CA VAL A 139 -4.39 5.26 -33.43
C VAL A 139 -5.81 4.85 -33.07
N LYS A 140 -6.72 4.66 -34.03
CA LYS A 140 -8.07 4.14 -33.77
C LYS A 140 -8.03 2.73 -33.17
N VAL A 141 -7.23 1.83 -33.73
CA VAL A 141 -7.07 0.46 -33.22
C VAL A 141 -6.43 0.46 -31.83
N LEU A 142 -5.38 1.25 -31.60
CA LEU A 142 -4.74 1.38 -30.29
C LEU A 142 -5.71 1.95 -29.25
N THR A 143 -6.54 2.93 -29.64
CA THR A 143 -7.56 3.52 -28.78
C THR A 143 -8.63 2.50 -28.44
N GLN A 144 -9.09 1.68 -29.41
CA GLN A 144 -10.05 0.60 -29.16
C GLN A 144 -9.47 -0.49 -28.24
N ILE A 145 -8.21 -0.89 -28.46
CA ILE A 145 -7.53 -1.85 -27.59
C ILE A 145 -7.43 -1.27 -26.16
N ASN A 146 -7.03 0.00 -26.02
CA ASN A 146 -6.93 0.65 -24.71
C ASN A 146 -8.29 0.79 -24.02
N MET A 147 -9.37 1.04 -24.76
CA MET A 147 -10.74 1.10 -24.24
C MET A 147 -11.19 -0.22 -23.58
N VAL A 148 -10.62 -1.35 -23.98
CA VAL A 148 -10.90 -2.67 -23.38
C VAL A 148 -9.84 -3.06 -22.34
N LEU A 149 -8.56 -2.83 -22.66
CA LEU A 149 -7.43 -3.25 -21.84
C LEU A 149 -7.37 -2.49 -20.51
N LEU A 150 -7.65 -1.17 -20.52
CA LEU A 150 -7.59 -0.34 -19.31
C LEU A 150 -8.64 -0.77 -18.29
N PRO A 151 -9.95 -0.86 -18.62
CA PRO A 151 -10.95 -1.37 -17.68
C PRO A 151 -10.65 -2.79 -17.17
N LEU A 152 -10.16 -3.67 -18.05
CA LEU A 152 -9.81 -5.04 -17.67
C LEU A 152 -8.65 -5.08 -16.68
N SER A 153 -7.61 -4.26 -16.89
CA SER A 153 -6.48 -4.13 -15.96
C SER A 153 -6.88 -3.53 -14.61
N ILE A 154 -7.80 -2.56 -14.60
CA ILE A 154 -8.40 -2.02 -13.37
C ILE A 154 -9.17 -3.14 -12.64
N GLY A 155 -9.97 -3.93 -13.36
CA GLY A 155 -10.69 -5.07 -12.81
C GLY A 155 -9.76 -6.11 -12.17
N LEU A 156 -8.70 -6.54 -12.87
CA LEU A 156 -7.73 -7.50 -12.35
C LEU A 156 -6.98 -6.99 -11.11
N THR A 157 -6.60 -5.72 -11.10
CA THR A 157 -5.94 -5.11 -9.94
C THR A 157 -6.87 -4.99 -8.74
N LEU A 158 -8.17 -4.74 -8.97
CA LEU A 158 -9.19 -4.71 -7.93
C LEU A 158 -9.48 -6.11 -7.35
N ILE A 159 -9.55 -7.14 -8.19
CA ILE A 159 -9.65 -8.55 -7.75
C ILE A 159 -8.45 -8.91 -6.88
N THR A 160 -7.24 -8.56 -7.34
CA THR A 160 -6.01 -8.78 -6.58
C THR A 160 -6.07 -8.07 -5.22
N TYR A 161 -6.55 -6.82 -5.19
CA TYR A 161 -6.74 -6.07 -3.95
C TYR A 161 -7.69 -6.78 -2.99
N VAL A 162 -8.85 -7.24 -3.46
CA VAL A 162 -9.85 -7.96 -2.65
C VAL A 162 -9.26 -9.26 -2.11
N PHE A 163 -8.53 -10.02 -2.93
CA PHE A 163 -7.86 -11.24 -2.50
C PHE A 163 -6.89 -11.01 -1.34
N TYR A 164 -6.04 -9.98 -1.43
CA TYR A 164 -5.11 -9.65 -0.34
C TYR A 164 -5.83 -9.05 0.89
N GLY A 165 -6.93 -8.33 0.70
CA GLY A 165 -7.77 -7.83 1.79
C GLY A 165 -8.41 -8.96 2.60
N ILE A 166 -9.02 -9.94 1.91
CA ILE A 166 -9.57 -11.14 2.54
C ILE A 166 -8.45 -11.94 3.21
N SER A 167 -7.31 -12.11 2.53
CA SER A 167 -6.16 -12.81 3.09
C SER A 167 -5.64 -12.15 4.37
N ALA A 168 -5.64 -10.82 4.46
CA ALA A 168 -5.24 -10.09 5.67
C ALA A 168 -6.22 -10.30 6.85
N LEU A 169 -7.52 -10.50 6.58
CA LEU A 169 -8.54 -10.79 7.59
C LEU A 169 -8.54 -12.26 8.02
N VAL A 170 -8.31 -13.18 7.09
CA VAL A 170 -8.30 -14.62 7.36
C VAL A 170 -7.02 -15.02 8.09
N TYR A 171 -5.86 -14.66 7.55
CA TYR A 171 -4.54 -15.06 8.03
C TYR A 171 -3.97 -14.05 9.03
N VAL A 172 -4.44 -14.18 10.26
CA VAL A 172 -4.04 -13.30 11.37
C VAL A 172 -2.73 -13.76 12.04
N ASP A 173 -2.44 -15.05 12.01
CA ASP A 173 -1.34 -15.71 12.73
C ASP A 173 -0.09 -15.94 11.87
N SER A 174 1.02 -16.25 12.55
CA SER A 174 2.25 -16.73 11.94
C SER A 174 2.04 -18.11 11.33
N ARG A 175 2.56 -18.35 10.13
CA ARG A 175 2.32 -19.59 9.38
C ARG A 175 3.58 -20.06 8.64
N PRO A 176 3.73 -21.36 8.37
CA PRO A 176 4.80 -21.83 7.49
C PRO A 176 4.67 -21.19 6.10
N LYS A 177 5.82 -20.85 5.51
CA LYS A 177 5.92 -20.27 4.17
C LYS A 177 5.05 -21.03 3.16
N ASN A 178 4.31 -20.29 2.33
CA ASN A 178 3.43 -20.83 1.28
C ASN A 178 2.26 -21.72 1.74
N SER A 179 1.99 -21.84 3.04
CA SER A 179 0.86 -22.65 3.50
C SER A 179 -0.48 -21.99 3.18
N MET A 180 -1.33 -22.69 2.44
CA MET A 180 -2.73 -22.32 2.21
C MET A 180 -3.68 -22.84 3.30
N ARG A 181 -3.18 -23.56 4.30
CA ARG A 181 -4.03 -24.15 5.34
C ARG A 181 -4.75 -23.06 6.13
N LEU A 182 -6.06 -23.21 6.29
CA LEU A 182 -6.85 -22.27 7.08
C LEU A 182 -6.41 -22.26 8.55
N PRO A 183 -6.28 -21.08 9.18
CA PRO A 183 -5.86 -20.98 10.57
C PRO A 183 -6.94 -21.53 11.50
N LYS A 184 -6.51 -22.12 12.63
CA LYS A 184 -7.45 -22.57 13.66
C LYS A 184 -8.19 -21.35 14.24
N ASN A 185 -9.51 -21.45 14.38
CA ASN A 185 -10.31 -20.38 14.97
C ASN A 185 -10.18 -20.42 16.49
N THR A 186 -9.24 -19.65 17.03
CA THR A 186 -9.09 -19.43 18.48
C THR A 186 -9.83 -18.15 18.90
N ARG A 187 -10.14 -18.02 20.21
CA ARG A 187 -10.70 -16.76 20.76
C ARG A 187 -9.81 -15.55 20.47
N LYS A 188 -8.48 -15.73 20.54
CA LYS A 188 -7.49 -14.70 20.22
C LYS A 188 -7.62 -14.22 18.77
N ASN A 189 -7.78 -15.15 17.81
CA ASN A 189 -7.88 -14.82 16.39
C ASN A 189 -9.17 -14.08 16.07
N TRP A 190 -10.28 -14.48 16.68
CA TRP A 190 -11.55 -13.77 16.56
C TRP A 190 -11.47 -12.33 17.09
N LEU A 191 -10.82 -12.14 18.23
CA LEU A 191 -10.64 -10.82 18.84
C LEU A 191 -9.79 -9.91 17.95
N VAL A 192 -8.74 -10.43 17.32
CA VAL A 192 -7.94 -9.66 16.37
C VAL A 192 -8.72 -9.31 15.11
N ARG A 193 -9.50 -10.25 14.56
CA ARG A 193 -10.39 -9.99 13.42
C ARG A 193 -11.40 -8.89 13.74
N LEU A 194 -11.98 -8.92 14.95
CA LEU A 194 -12.89 -7.88 15.42
C LEU A 194 -12.20 -6.51 15.44
N TYR A 195 -10.98 -6.40 15.95
CA TYR A 195 -10.25 -5.13 15.92
C TYR A 195 -9.96 -4.62 14.50
N MET A 196 -9.66 -5.52 13.56
CA MET A 196 -9.51 -5.12 12.16
C MET A 196 -10.84 -4.61 11.58
N LEU A 197 -11.95 -5.30 11.83
CA LEU A 197 -13.27 -4.91 11.36
C LEU A 197 -13.71 -3.56 11.95
N VAL A 198 -13.49 -3.35 13.25
CA VAL A 198 -13.74 -2.07 13.91
C VAL A 198 -12.87 -0.97 13.32
N GLY A 199 -11.59 -1.25 13.05
CA GLY A 199 -10.70 -0.32 12.39
C GLY A 199 -11.21 0.07 11.00
N ILE A 200 -11.62 -0.90 10.18
CA ILE A 200 -12.22 -0.66 8.87
C ILE A 200 -13.49 0.20 9.02
N ALA A 201 -14.43 -0.19 9.87
CA ALA A 201 -15.68 0.53 10.09
C ALA A 201 -15.46 1.98 10.53
N MET A 202 -14.51 2.23 11.43
CA MET A 202 -14.14 3.60 11.84
C MET A 202 -13.57 4.39 10.65
N THR A 203 -12.64 3.81 9.89
CA THR A 203 -12.01 4.53 8.78
C THR A 203 -12.94 4.79 7.61
N THR A 204 -13.89 3.90 7.34
CA THR A 204 -14.89 4.09 6.28
C THR A 204 -15.95 5.09 6.69
N SER A 205 -16.47 5.01 7.91
CA SER A 205 -17.45 5.99 8.44
C SER A 205 -16.86 7.39 8.54
N LEU A 206 -15.70 7.54 9.20
CA LEU A 206 -15.03 8.84 9.33
C LEU A 206 -14.59 9.39 7.97
N GLY A 207 -14.09 8.53 7.07
CA GLY A 207 -13.68 8.94 5.74
C GLY A 207 -14.85 9.41 4.88
N TYR A 208 -15.99 8.72 4.95
CA TYR A 208 -17.22 9.14 4.27
C TYR A 208 -17.74 10.47 4.82
N SER A 209 -17.85 10.59 6.15
CA SER A 209 -18.30 11.84 6.80
C SER A 209 -17.39 13.01 6.46
N ALA A 210 -16.07 12.82 6.46
CA ALA A 210 -15.12 13.87 6.09
C ALA A 210 -15.34 14.35 4.65
N LEU A 211 -15.44 13.43 3.68
CA LEU A 211 -15.66 13.80 2.29
C LEU A 211 -17.02 14.46 2.06
N ASN A 212 -18.07 14.03 2.78
CA ASN A 212 -19.37 14.67 2.72
C ASN A 212 -19.34 16.11 3.25
N ILE A 213 -18.60 16.36 4.33
CA ILE A 213 -18.39 17.71 4.86
C ILE A 213 -17.62 18.57 3.85
N LEU A 214 -16.55 18.03 3.25
CA LEU A 214 -15.77 18.76 2.24
C LEU A 214 -16.58 19.08 0.99
N ALA A 215 -17.45 18.16 0.55
CA ALA A 215 -18.36 18.39 -0.56
C ALA A 215 -19.39 19.50 -0.22
N ASN A 216 -19.94 19.50 1.00
CA ASN A 216 -20.87 20.54 1.44
C ASN A 216 -20.24 21.94 1.51
N PHE A 217 -18.92 22.03 1.71
CA PHE A 217 -18.16 23.28 1.69
C PHE A 217 -17.62 23.64 0.30
N ASP A 218 -17.97 22.89 -0.75
CA ASP A 218 -17.49 23.08 -2.12
C ASP A 218 -15.95 23.00 -2.25
N LEU A 219 -15.28 22.28 -1.33
CA LEU A 219 -13.82 22.18 -1.28
C LEU A 219 -13.28 20.96 -2.02
N ALA A 220 -14.00 19.83 -1.99
CA ALA A 220 -13.56 18.61 -2.65
C ALA A 220 -14.74 17.79 -3.16
N HIS A 221 -14.74 17.58 -4.49
CA HIS A 221 -15.72 16.75 -5.18
C HIS A 221 -15.04 15.49 -5.72
N VAL A 222 -15.62 14.33 -5.39
CA VAL A 222 -15.17 13.03 -5.86
C VAL A 222 -16.35 12.33 -6.53
N LYS A 223 -16.14 11.81 -7.73
CA LYS A 223 -17.17 11.06 -8.45
C LYS A 223 -17.51 9.78 -7.69
N THR A 224 -18.78 9.38 -7.68
CA THR A 224 -19.26 8.22 -6.91
C THR A 224 -18.49 6.94 -7.24
N TYR A 225 -18.18 6.70 -8.52
CA TYR A 225 -17.41 5.52 -8.92
C TYR A 225 -15.95 5.58 -8.45
N GLU A 226 -15.31 6.76 -8.48
CA GLU A 226 -13.95 6.94 -7.96
C GLU A 226 -13.91 6.77 -6.44
N TYR A 227 -14.97 7.18 -5.75
CA TYR A 227 -15.11 6.93 -4.32
C TYR A 227 -15.07 5.42 -4.02
N VAL A 228 -15.87 4.64 -4.74
CA VAL A 228 -15.94 3.17 -4.53
C VAL A 228 -14.65 2.48 -4.96
N ILE A 229 -14.04 2.88 -6.07
CA ILE A 229 -12.88 2.19 -6.68
C ILE A 229 -11.54 2.62 -6.05
N ILE A 230 -11.42 3.86 -5.56
CA ILE A 230 -10.17 4.40 -4.98
C ILE A 230 -10.32 4.59 -3.47
N VAL A 231 -11.29 5.41 -3.06
CA VAL A 231 -11.36 5.90 -1.67
C VAL A 231 -11.68 4.77 -0.69
N VAL A 232 -12.66 3.91 -1.00
CA VAL A 232 -13.03 2.77 -0.15
C VAL A 232 -11.85 1.81 0.06
N PRO A 233 -11.11 1.38 -0.98
CA PRO A 233 -9.87 0.63 -0.81
C PRO A 233 -8.83 1.33 0.08
N VAL A 234 -8.63 2.65 -0.07
CA VAL A 234 -7.71 3.40 0.81
C VAL A 234 -8.18 3.34 2.27
N GLN A 235 -9.46 3.57 2.52
CA GLN A 235 -10.06 3.51 3.86
C GLN A 235 -9.89 2.13 4.48
N ILE A 236 -10.23 1.05 3.75
CA ILE A 236 -10.04 -0.34 4.22
C ILE A 236 -8.58 -0.61 4.57
N ASN A 237 -7.63 -0.16 3.73
CA ASN A 237 -6.20 -0.33 3.98
C ASN A 237 -5.76 0.37 5.29
N LEU A 238 -6.26 1.59 5.51
CA LEU A 238 -5.99 2.37 6.72
C LEU A 238 -6.64 1.72 7.96
N GLY A 239 -7.84 1.17 7.81
CA GLY A 239 -8.54 0.44 8.87
C GLY A 239 -7.83 -0.83 9.28
N ILE A 240 -7.37 -1.63 8.31
CA ILE A 240 -6.53 -2.81 8.59
C ILE A 240 -5.26 -2.37 9.30
N LEU A 241 -4.57 -1.32 8.81
CA LEU A 241 -3.37 -0.76 9.45
C LEU A 241 -3.63 -0.40 10.92
N LEU A 242 -4.72 0.29 11.21
CA LEU A 242 -5.12 0.67 12.56
C LEU A 242 -5.36 -0.57 13.45
N GLY A 243 -6.07 -1.58 12.92
CA GLY A 243 -6.24 -2.88 13.59
C GLY A 243 -4.91 -3.59 13.87
N THR A 244 -3.93 -3.49 12.97
CA THR A 244 -2.58 -4.07 13.19
C THR A 244 -1.84 -3.41 14.35
N VAL A 245 -1.97 -2.08 14.47
CA VAL A 245 -1.33 -1.31 15.54
C VAL A 245 -1.99 -1.64 16.88
N MET A 246 -3.31 -1.81 16.91
CA MET A 246 -4.04 -2.26 18.10
C MET A 246 -3.61 -3.66 18.53
N GLN A 247 -3.51 -4.62 17.61
CA GLN A 247 -3.00 -5.96 17.91
C GLN A 247 -1.58 -5.88 18.50
N PHE A 248 -0.68 -5.11 17.89
CA PHE A 248 0.69 -4.96 18.38
C PHE A 248 0.75 -4.38 19.80
N LYS A 249 -0.07 -3.35 20.08
CA LYS A 249 -0.17 -2.77 21.43
C LYS A 249 -0.71 -3.79 22.44
N MET A 250 -1.67 -4.62 22.07
CA MET A 250 -2.23 -5.66 22.93
C MET A 250 -1.19 -6.75 23.24
N GLU A 251 -0.51 -7.28 22.22
CA GLU A 251 0.55 -8.28 22.40
C GLU A 251 1.68 -7.74 23.28
N LYS A 252 2.08 -6.47 23.09
CA LYS A 252 3.08 -5.83 23.93
C LYS A 252 2.63 -5.67 25.40
N ARG A 253 1.34 -5.40 25.63
CA ARG A 253 0.77 -5.34 26.99
C ARG A 253 0.72 -6.71 27.65
N LEU A 254 0.34 -7.75 26.91
CA LEU A 254 0.29 -9.12 27.42
C LEU A 254 1.69 -9.64 27.74
N ALA A 255 2.66 -9.45 26.85
CA ALA A 255 4.05 -9.86 27.09
C ALA A 255 4.65 -9.18 28.34
N ARG A 256 4.35 -7.89 28.57
CA ARG A 256 4.79 -7.19 29.80
C ARG A 256 4.15 -7.77 31.06
N LYS A 257 2.86 -8.13 31.00
CA LYS A 257 2.18 -8.78 32.12
C LYS A 257 2.76 -10.15 32.40
N GLU A 258 2.97 -10.98 31.38
CA GLU A 258 3.59 -12.30 31.51
C GLU A 258 5.01 -12.22 32.08
N GLN A 259 5.81 -11.25 31.63
CA GLN A 259 7.14 -11.00 32.20
C GLN A 259 7.07 -10.57 33.67
N ALA A 260 6.12 -9.71 34.03
CA ALA A 260 5.92 -9.31 35.43
C ALA A 260 5.48 -10.49 36.31
N PHE A 261 4.55 -11.32 35.84
CA PHE A 261 4.11 -12.52 36.55
C PHE A 261 5.26 -13.53 36.71
N LYS A 262 6.03 -13.79 35.65
CA LYS A 262 7.21 -14.66 35.74
C LYS A 262 8.24 -14.15 36.73
N LYS A 263 8.48 -12.83 36.79
CA LYS A 263 9.38 -12.21 37.76
C LYS A 263 8.90 -12.41 39.20
N VAL A 264 7.62 -12.19 39.46
CA VAL A 264 7.01 -12.44 40.77
C VAL A 264 7.10 -13.92 41.14
N GLU A 265 6.83 -14.83 40.20
CA GLU A 265 6.93 -16.27 40.44
C GLU A 265 8.38 -16.73 40.71
N THR A 266 9.36 -16.12 40.03
CA THR A 266 10.79 -16.36 40.34
C THR A 266 11.23 -15.75 41.66
N GLU A 267 10.71 -14.59 42.04
CA GLU A 267 10.97 -13.97 43.35
C GLU A 267 10.37 -14.80 44.49
N ILE A 268 9.16 -15.35 44.31
CA ILE A 268 8.53 -16.24 45.31
C ILE A 268 9.28 -17.57 45.40
N SER A 269 9.68 -18.16 44.27
CA SER A 269 10.38 -19.45 44.28
C SER A 269 11.82 -19.35 44.82
N THR A 270 12.50 -18.23 44.58
CA THR A 270 13.82 -17.94 45.18
C THR A 270 13.71 -17.69 46.68
N ALA A 271 12.74 -16.89 47.13
CA ALA A 271 12.50 -16.67 48.56
C ALA A 271 12.17 -17.99 49.31
N ALA A 272 11.35 -18.86 48.70
CA ALA A 272 11.04 -20.18 49.27
C ALA A 272 12.25 -21.14 49.29
N ALA A 273 13.17 -21.02 48.33
CA ALA A 273 14.40 -21.81 48.30
C ALA A 273 15.39 -21.33 49.38
N ASP A 274 15.51 -20.02 49.57
CA ASP A 274 16.36 -19.41 50.59
C ASP A 274 15.86 -19.72 52.02
N GLU A 275 14.55 -19.68 52.24
CA GLU A 275 13.94 -20.04 53.53
C GLU A 275 14.16 -21.53 53.87
N LYS A 276 14.10 -22.40 52.86
CA LYS A 276 14.38 -23.83 53.02
C LYS A 276 15.87 -24.12 53.26
N ALA A 277 16.77 -23.34 52.66
CA ALA A 277 18.20 -23.43 52.91
C ALA A 277 18.56 -22.98 54.33
N ALA A 278 17.96 -21.88 54.80
CA ALA A 278 18.15 -21.37 56.16
C ALA A 278 17.67 -22.36 57.24
N LEU A 279 16.59 -23.10 56.99
CA LEU A 279 16.11 -24.15 57.90
C LEU A 279 17.05 -25.36 57.97
N LEU A 280 17.69 -25.74 56.86
CA LEU A 280 18.66 -26.84 56.83
C LEU A 280 19.98 -26.51 57.55
N GLU A 281 20.37 -25.24 57.60
CA GLU A 281 21.55 -24.78 58.35
C GLU A 281 21.32 -24.72 59.87
N GLN A 282 20.07 -24.66 60.34
CA GLN A 282 19.73 -24.70 61.77
C GLN A 282 19.64 -26.11 62.37
N GLU A 283 19.58 -27.16 61.55
CA GLU A 283 19.52 -28.56 61.99
C GLU A 283 20.90 -29.25 62.11
N VAL A 284 22.00 -28.51 61.91
CA VAL A 284 23.40 -28.98 62.09
C VAL A 284 24.01 -28.37 63.34
#